data_AF-A0A3N5XWZ7-F1
#
_entry.id   AF-A0A3N5XWZ7-F1
#
_cell.length_a   1.000
_cell.length_b   1.000
_cell.length_c   1.000
_cell.angle_alpha   90.00
_cell.angle_beta   90.00
_cell.angle_gamma   90.00
#
_symmetry.space_group_name_H-M   'P 1'
#
loop_
_entity.id
_entity.type
_entity.pdbx_description
1 polymer ?
#
loop_
_entity_poly.entity_id
_entity_poly.type
_entity_poly.pdbx_seq_one_letter_code
_entity_poly.pdbx_strand_id
1 'polypeptide(L)'
;MTETGIALLGYIAWTLVLLIALAVYRTSLVQSKQKKGLKFAADGSDVPDFGFRLTRAQANCSESFAIIGGALLYSLATGSTAITDALALVLLSARIGQSIVHLISISNLAIQIRFVLFLIQIGIVIFWLYQFFIH
;
A
#
# COMPACT_ATOMS: atom_id res chain seq x y z
N MET A 1 1.56 2.17 -22.46
CA MET A 1 1.37 2.79 -21.14
C MET A 1 2.75 3.11 -20.59
N THR A 2 2.93 4.26 -19.95
CA THR A 2 4.19 4.61 -19.28
C THR A 2 4.38 3.73 -18.04
N GLU A 3 5.63 3.59 -17.57
CA GLU A 3 5.94 2.83 -16.34
C GLU A 3 5.23 3.47 -15.13
N THR A 4 5.13 4.80 -15.11
CA THR A 4 4.33 5.58 -14.17
C THR A 4 2.86 5.17 -14.18
N GLY A 5 2.26 5.05 -15.36
CA GLY A 5 0.88 4.61 -15.51
C GLY A 5 0.66 3.18 -15.02
N ILE A 6 1.61 2.28 -15.31
CA ILE A 6 1.59 0.89 -14.80
C ILE A 6 1.71 0.88 -13.27
N ALA A 7 2.62 1.66 -12.71
CA ALA A 7 2.81 1.76 -11.26
C ALA A 7 1.56 2.29 -10.54
N LEU A 8 0.93 3.33 -11.07
CA LEU A 8 -0.30 3.89 -10.52
C LEU A 8 -1.43 2.85 -10.56
N LEU A 9 -1.66 2.23 -11.72
CA LEU A 9 -2.70 1.21 -11.87
C LEU A 9 -2.43 0.01 -10.97
N GLY A 10 -1.18 -0.43 -10.88
CA GLY A 10 -0.74 -1.52 -10.01
C GLY A 10 -0.97 -1.20 -8.54
N TYR A 11 -0.69 0.03 -8.09
CA TYR A 11 -0.94 0.45 -6.71
C TYR A 11 -2.44 0.42 -6.41
N ILE A 12 -3.28 0.97 -7.31
CA ILE A 12 -4.74 0.96 -7.17
C ILE A 12 -5.26 -0.47 -7.09
N ALA A 13 -4.81 -1.33 -8.02
CA ALA A 13 -5.18 -2.74 -8.05
C ALA A 13 -4.77 -3.47 -6.76
N TRP A 14 -3.56 -3.22 -6.26
CA TRP A 14 -3.08 -3.82 -5.02
C TRP A 14 -3.89 -3.36 -3.79
N THR A 15 -4.22 -2.08 -3.72
CA THR A 15 -5.09 -1.53 -2.66
C THR A 15 -6.46 -2.20 -2.69
N LEU A 16 -7.03 -2.41 -3.88
CA LEU A 16 -8.29 -3.12 -4.07
C LEU A 16 -8.19 -4.59 -3.65
N VAL A 17 -7.10 -5.29 -4.00
CA VAL A 17 -6.85 -6.67 -3.59
C VAL A 17 -6.85 -6.79 -2.06
N LEU A 18 -6.14 -5.90 -1.36
CA LEU A 18 -6.13 -5.88 0.11
C LEU A 18 -7.52 -5.60 0.69
N LEU A 19 -8.29 -4.69 0.08
CA LEU A 19 -9.65 -4.38 0.51
C LEU A 19 -10.60 -5.58 0.35
N ILE A 20 -10.55 -6.26 -0.80
CA ILE A 20 -11.35 -7.46 -1.06
C ILE A 20 -10.94 -8.57 -0.10
N ALA A 21 -9.64 -8.80 0.10
CA ALA A 21 -9.15 -9.78 1.06
C ALA A 21 -9.66 -9.51 2.47
N LEU A 22 -9.67 -8.24 2.91
CA LEU A 22 -10.20 -7.84 4.21
C LEU A 22 -11.71 -8.10 4.31
N ALA A 23 -12.48 -7.77 3.27
CA ALA A 23 -13.92 -8.01 3.22
C ALA A 23 -14.25 -9.52 3.28
N VAL A 24 -13.53 -10.34 2.51
CA VAL A 24 -13.65 -11.80 2.53
C VAL A 24 -13.31 -12.37 3.91
N TYR A 25 -12.20 -11.93 4.50
CA TYR A 25 -11.78 -12.38 5.84
C TYR A 25 -12.81 -12.03 6.92
N ARG A 26 -13.32 -10.80 6.94
CA ARG A 26 -14.34 -10.40 7.91
C ARG A 26 -15.65 -11.17 7.72
N THR A 27 -16.03 -11.44 6.47
CA THR A 27 -17.22 -12.23 6.15
C THR A 27 -17.07 -13.67 6.65
N SER A 28 -15.89 -14.29 6.49
CA SER A 28 -15.65 -15.66 6.95
C SER A 28 -15.69 -15.78 8.48
N LEU A 29 -15.25 -14.76 9.23
CA LEU A 29 -15.36 -14.72 10.70
C LEU A 29 -16.82 -14.72 11.18
N VAL A 30 -17.70 -14.01 10.47
CA VAL A 30 -19.14 -13.96 10.81
C VAL A 30 -19.80 -15.29 10.46
N GLN A 31 -19.51 -15.84 9.28
CA GLN A 31 -20.07 -17.13 8.85
C GLN A 31 -19.63 -18.30 9.75
N SER A 32 -18.38 -18.28 10.20
CA SER A 32 -17.83 -19.27 11.15
C SER A 32 -18.23 -19.03 12.60
N LYS A 33 -19.06 -18.01 12.88
CA LYS A 33 -19.51 -17.60 14.23
C LYS A 33 -18.36 -17.21 15.19
N GLN A 34 -17.17 -16.96 14.68
CA GLN A 34 -16.04 -16.43 15.46
C GLN A 34 -16.25 -14.96 15.88
N LYS A 35 -17.11 -14.24 15.16
CA LYS A 35 -17.52 -12.87 15.49
C LYS A 35 -19.04 -12.75 15.53
N LYS A 36 -19.57 -12.16 16.62
CA LYS A 36 -21.01 -11.88 16.75
C LYS A 36 -21.34 -10.52 16.12
N GLY A 37 -22.01 -10.55 14.97
CA GLY A 37 -22.50 -9.35 14.28
C GLY A 37 -21.51 -8.77 13.25
N LEU A 38 -21.92 -7.67 12.61
CA LEU A 38 -21.20 -7.02 11.50
C LEU A 38 -20.36 -5.82 11.93
N LYS A 39 -20.28 -5.54 13.24
CA LYS A 39 -19.46 -4.45 13.76
C LYS A 39 -18.02 -4.91 13.91
N PHE A 40 -17.13 -4.27 13.17
CA PHE A 40 -15.68 -4.46 13.23
C PHE A 40 -15.00 -3.16 13.65
N ALA A 41 -13.96 -3.25 14.45
CA ALA A 41 -13.14 -2.10 14.79
C ALA A 41 -12.38 -1.60 13.54
N ALA A 42 -12.24 -0.27 13.44
CA ALA A 42 -11.55 0.35 12.32
C ALA A 42 -10.06 0.00 12.26
N ASP A 43 -9.45 -0.24 13.42
CA ASP A 43 -8.04 -0.64 13.56
C ASP A 43 -7.83 -2.17 13.44
N GLY A 44 -8.91 -2.95 13.48
CA GLY A 44 -8.87 -4.41 13.44
C GLY A 44 -8.46 -5.06 14.76
N SER A 45 -8.49 -4.35 15.88
CA SER A 45 -8.14 -4.87 17.22
C SER A 45 -9.08 -5.99 17.69
N ASP A 46 -10.21 -6.17 17.02
CA ASP A 46 -11.31 -7.04 17.42
C ASP A 46 -11.44 -8.30 16.56
N VAL A 47 -10.37 -8.64 15.82
CA VAL A 47 -10.21 -9.84 14.98
C VAL A 47 -8.86 -10.53 15.28
N PRO A 48 -8.68 -11.82 14.92
CA PRO A 48 -7.42 -12.53 15.12
C PRO A 48 -6.22 -11.87 14.43
N ASP A 49 -5.01 -12.26 14.85
CA ASP A 49 -3.75 -11.61 14.45
C ASP A 49 -3.59 -11.39 12.94
N PHE A 50 -3.97 -12.37 12.11
CA PHE A 50 -3.91 -12.20 10.65
C PHE A 50 -4.85 -11.10 10.16
N GLY A 51 -6.09 -11.07 10.67
CA GLY A 51 -7.07 -10.04 10.35
C GLY A 51 -6.64 -8.65 10.81
N PHE A 52 -6.00 -8.56 11.98
CA PHE A 52 -5.42 -7.31 12.47
C PHE A 52 -4.34 -6.81 11.49
N ARG A 53 -3.38 -7.68 11.14
CA ARG A 53 -2.31 -7.32 10.17
C ARG A 53 -2.86 -6.95 8.80
N LEU A 54 -3.89 -7.65 8.32
CA LEU A 54 -4.55 -7.34 7.06
C LEU A 54 -5.24 -5.97 7.10
N THR A 55 -5.94 -5.66 8.19
CA THR A 55 -6.54 -4.34 8.41
C THR A 55 -5.47 -3.24 8.40
N ARG A 56 -4.35 -3.44 9.13
CA ARG A 56 -3.26 -2.47 9.19
C ARG A 56 -2.49 -2.34 7.87
N ALA A 57 -2.33 -3.42 7.11
CA ALA A 57 -1.67 -3.39 5.79
C ALA A 57 -2.53 -2.65 4.75
N GLN A 58 -3.85 -2.88 4.74
CA GLN A 58 -4.78 -2.18 3.87
C GLN A 58 -4.83 -0.68 4.21
N ALA A 59 -4.98 -0.33 5.49
CA ALA A 59 -4.98 1.06 5.95
C ALA A 59 -3.68 1.78 5.55
N ASN A 60 -2.51 1.16 5.79
CA ASN A 60 -1.23 1.75 5.41
C ASN A 60 -1.12 2.02 3.89
N CYS A 61 -1.65 1.10 3.07
CA CYS A 61 -1.68 1.27 1.61
C CYS A 61 -2.55 2.45 1.19
N SER A 62 -3.76 2.57 1.77
CA SER A 62 -4.69 3.67 1.51
C SER A 62 -4.18 5.03 1.98
N GLU A 63 -3.63 5.11 3.19
CA GLU A 63 -3.07 6.35 3.74
C GLU A 63 -1.87 6.84 2.91
N SER A 64 -0.98 5.92 2.53
CA SER A 64 0.20 6.25 1.72
C SER A 64 -0.15 6.66 0.28
N PHE A 65 -1.34 6.26 -0.22
CA PHE A 65 -1.77 6.58 -1.59
C PHE A 65 -1.91 8.09 -1.81
N ALA A 66 -2.31 8.86 -0.79
CA ALA A 66 -2.41 10.31 -0.90
C ALA A 66 -1.10 10.97 -1.34
N ILE A 67 0.03 10.43 -0.86
CA ILE A 67 1.37 10.94 -1.18
C ILE A 67 1.90 10.29 -2.46
N ILE A 68 1.92 8.95 -2.51
CA ILE A 68 2.54 8.21 -3.62
C ILE A 68 1.67 8.25 -4.88
N GLY A 69 0.39 7.89 -4.75
CA GLY A 69 -0.57 7.96 -5.84
C GLY A 69 -0.74 9.40 -6.33
N GLY A 70 -0.75 10.37 -5.42
CA GLY A 70 -0.77 11.80 -5.73
C GLY A 70 0.39 12.23 -6.63
N ALA A 71 1.63 11.83 -6.31
CA ALA A 71 2.81 12.14 -7.12
C ALA A 71 2.77 11.51 -8.52
N LEU A 72 2.33 10.24 -8.62
CA LEU A 72 2.16 9.56 -9.91
C LEU A 72 1.04 10.20 -10.76
N LEU A 73 -0.08 10.56 -10.14
CA LEU A 73 -1.19 11.27 -10.78
C LEU A 73 -0.76 12.64 -11.29
N TYR A 74 -0.03 13.41 -10.46
CA TYR A 74 0.52 14.70 -10.85
C TYR A 74 1.39 14.57 -12.09
N SER A 75 2.36 13.65 -12.07
CA SER A 75 3.25 13.39 -13.20
C SER A 75 2.50 13.05 -14.50
N LEU A 76 1.45 12.23 -14.42
CA LEU A 76 0.61 11.91 -15.57
C LEU A 76 -0.19 13.12 -16.07
N ALA A 77 -0.73 13.91 -15.15
CA ALA A 77 -1.55 15.08 -15.47
C ALA A 77 -0.73 16.22 -16.10
N THR A 78 0.54 16.37 -15.71
CA THR A 78 1.45 17.38 -16.26
C THR A 78 2.26 16.88 -17.46
N GLY A 79 2.16 15.60 -17.82
CA GLY A 79 2.98 14.99 -18.87
C GLY A 79 4.46 14.81 -18.48
N SER A 80 4.80 14.91 -17.20
CA SER A 80 6.16 14.83 -16.66
C SER A 80 6.60 13.40 -16.32
N THR A 81 6.16 12.39 -17.09
CA THR A 81 6.44 10.97 -16.78
C THR A 81 7.92 10.60 -16.93
N ALA A 82 8.69 11.38 -17.68
CA ALA A 82 10.14 11.19 -17.80
C ALA A 82 10.87 11.28 -16.45
N ILE A 83 10.32 12.01 -15.47
CA ILE A 83 10.88 12.14 -14.11
C ILE A 83 10.64 10.86 -13.28
N THR A 84 9.52 10.20 -13.53
CA THR A 84 8.97 9.14 -12.66
C THR A 84 9.18 7.74 -13.20
N ASP A 85 9.20 7.55 -14.52
CA ASP A 85 9.19 6.24 -15.18
C ASP A 85 10.27 5.30 -14.63
N ALA A 86 11.53 5.75 -14.63
CA ALA A 86 12.69 4.92 -14.23
C ALA A 86 12.62 4.32 -12.81
N LEU A 87 11.87 4.94 -11.89
CA LEU A 87 11.71 4.48 -10.50
C LEU A 87 10.30 3.99 -10.18
N ALA A 88 9.36 4.12 -11.11
CA ALA A 88 7.94 3.84 -10.88
C ALA A 88 7.69 2.38 -10.49
N LEU A 89 8.30 1.43 -11.21
CA LEU A 89 8.13 0.00 -10.92
C LEU A 89 8.85 -0.42 -9.63
N VAL A 90 9.99 0.19 -9.32
CA VAL A 90 10.70 -0.04 -8.05
C VAL A 90 9.83 0.40 -6.87
N LEU A 91 9.20 1.57 -6.98
CA LEU A 91 8.27 2.07 -5.97
C LEU A 91 7.06 1.12 -5.81
N LEU A 92 6.48 0.63 -6.91
CA LEU A 92 5.38 -0.33 -6.86
C LEU A 92 5.79 -1.62 -6.15
N SER A 93 6.94 -2.20 -6.53
CA SER A 93 7.47 -3.42 -5.91
C SER A 93 7.72 -3.23 -4.41
N ALA A 94 8.25 -2.08 -4.00
CA ALA A 94 8.46 -1.77 -2.60
C ALA A 94 7.13 -1.69 -1.82
N ARG A 95 6.08 -1.09 -2.40
CA ARG A 95 4.73 -1.06 -1.80
C ARG A 95 4.16 -2.46 -1.59
N ILE A 96 4.18 -3.28 -2.64
CA ILE A 96 3.65 -4.65 -2.60
C ILE A 96 4.44 -5.48 -1.59
N GLY A 97 5.77 -5.43 -1.65
CA GLY A 97 6.64 -6.11 -0.70
C GLY A 97 6.37 -5.71 0.74
N GLN A 98 6.18 -4.41 1.02
CA GLN A 98 5.91 -3.92 2.37
C GLN A 98 4.61 -4.51 2.93
N SER A 99 3.53 -4.54 2.13
CA SER A 99 2.26 -5.16 2.51
C SER A 99 2.42 -6.66 2.76
N ILE A 100 3.10 -7.39 1.87
CA ILE A 100 3.29 -8.84 1.99
C ILE A 100 4.07 -9.19 3.26
N VAL A 101 5.19 -8.51 3.53
CA VAL A 101 5.98 -8.74 4.75
C VAL A 101 5.14 -8.48 6.00
N HIS A 102 4.27 -7.45 5.97
CA HIS A 102 3.36 -7.14 7.08
C HIS A 102 2.35 -8.25 7.35
N LEU A 103 1.78 -8.83 6.28
CA LEU A 103 0.82 -9.93 6.42
C LEU A 103 1.49 -11.18 7.01
N ILE A 104 2.72 -11.47 6.58
CA ILE A 104 3.42 -12.72 6.92
C ILE A 104 4.01 -12.68 8.33
N SER A 105 4.64 -11.58 8.76
CA SER A 105 5.43 -11.60 10.00
C SER A 105 5.48 -10.26 10.75
N ILE A 106 5.64 -10.37 12.08
CA ILE A 106 5.84 -9.26 13.03
C ILE A 106 7.16 -9.39 13.81
N SER A 107 8.07 -10.25 13.36
CA SER A 107 9.41 -10.34 13.96
C SER A 107 10.18 -9.04 13.81
N ASN A 108 11.19 -8.81 14.66
CA ASN A 108 12.04 -7.61 14.57
C ASN A 108 12.64 -7.42 13.17
N LEU A 109 13.11 -8.51 12.55
CA LEU A 109 13.62 -8.47 11.18
C LEU A 109 12.53 -8.07 10.16
N ALA A 110 11.33 -8.64 10.26
CA ALA A 110 10.22 -8.29 9.37
C ALA A 110 9.79 -6.82 9.55
N ILE A 111 9.81 -6.30 10.77
CA ILE A 111 9.56 -4.88 11.06
C ILE A 111 10.61 -4.00 10.37
N GLN A 112 11.91 -4.34 10.50
CA GLN A 112 13.00 -3.61 9.84
C GLN A 112 12.88 -3.65 8.31
N ILE A 113 12.57 -4.81 7.72
CA ILE A 113 12.38 -4.95 6.28
C ILE A 113 11.24 -4.03 5.79
N ARG A 114 10.10 -4.00 6.50
CA ARG A 114 8.99 -3.09 6.15
C ARG A 114 9.39 -1.63 6.24
N PHE A 115 10.19 -1.28 7.24
CA PHE A 115 10.68 0.08 7.39
C PHE A 115 11.59 0.48 6.23
N VAL A 116 12.51 -0.40 5.81
CA VAL A 116 13.36 -0.17 4.62
C VAL A 116 12.52 -0.04 3.35
N LEU A 117 11.55 -0.93 3.13
CA LEU A 117 10.64 -0.85 1.97
C LEU A 117 9.81 0.43 1.98
N PHE A 118 9.42 0.92 3.15
CA PHE A 118 8.76 2.21 3.29
C PHE A 118 9.70 3.37 2.95
N LEU A 119 10.95 3.36 3.46
CA LEU A 119 11.94 4.40 3.18
C LEU A 119 12.29 4.49 1.69
N ILE A 120 12.37 3.37 0.98
CA ILE A 120 12.57 3.36 -0.48
C ILE A 120 11.48 4.20 -1.17
N GLN A 121 10.22 3.98 -0.80
CA GLN A 121 9.10 4.67 -1.43
C GLN A 121 9.08 6.16 -1.10
N ILE A 122 9.30 6.51 0.17
CA ILE A 122 9.35 7.91 0.59
C ILE A 122 10.54 8.63 -0.05
N GLY A 123 11.72 8.00 -0.12
CA GLY A 123 12.89 8.56 -0.78
C GLY A 123 12.65 8.82 -2.28
N ILE A 124 12.02 7.87 -2.98
CA ILE A 124 11.64 8.05 -4.39
C ILE A 124 10.66 9.22 -4.55
N VAL A 125 9.62 9.31 -3.73
CA VAL A 125 8.65 10.42 -3.83
C VAL A 125 9.28 11.76 -3.49
N ILE A 126 10.14 11.85 -2.46
CA ILE A 126 10.86 13.09 -2.13
C ILE A 126 11.72 13.53 -3.32
N PHE A 127 12.43 12.58 -3.94
CA PHE A 127 13.22 12.86 -5.13
C PHE A 127 12.34 13.38 -6.28
N TRP A 128 11.21 12.74 -6.58
CA TRP A 128 10.29 13.21 -7.62
C TRP A 128 9.68 14.57 -7.33
N LEU A 129 9.23 14.82 -6.10
CA LEU A 129 8.69 16.12 -5.70
C LEU A 129 9.73 17.22 -5.92
N TYR A 130 10.99 16.99 -5.52
CA TYR A 130 12.07 17.92 -5.79
C TYR A 130 12.23 18.19 -7.30
N GLN A 131 12.26 17.13 -8.12
CA GLN A 131 12.37 17.24 -9.57
C GLN A 131 11.19 18.02 -10.19
N PHE A 132 9.96 17.83 -9.71
CA PHE A 132 8.79 18.57 -10.18
C PHE A 132 8.83 20.07 -9.88
N PHE A 133 9.57 20.51 -8.87
CA PHE A 133 9.67 21.93 -8.53
C PHE A 133 10.77 22.67 -9.30
N ILE A 134 11.77 21.95 -9.81
CA ILE A 134 12.93 22.54 -10.51
C ILE A 134 12.85 22.44 -12.04
N HIS A 135 11.89 21.67 -12.56
CA HIS A 135 11.61 21.47 -13.98
C HIS A 135 10.20 21.97 -14.32
#